data_AF-A0A3A5VVU7-F1
#
_entry.id   AF-A0A3A5VVU7-F1
#
_cell.length_a   1.000
_cell.length_b   1.000
_cell.length_c   1.000
_cell.angle_alpha   90.00
_cell.angle_beta   90.00
_cell.angle_gamma   90.00
#
_symmetry.space_group_name_H-M   'P 1'
#
loop_
_entity.id
_entity.type
_entity.pdbx_description
1 polymer ?
#
loop_
_entity_poly.entity_id
_entity_poly.type
_entity_poly.pdbx_seq_one_letter_code
_entity_poly.pdbx_strand_id
1 'polypeptide(L)'
;MAKKKRGGFGRFLGALTGTPYERLLKQVEKLTTEHASDDKKLGRALSKLVDVVGTAYEDEEIDEDEHDLVIEAIEESDPKGRSFPKFAEEDSF
;
A
#
# COMPACT_ATOMS: atom_id res chain seq x y z
N MET A 1 -14.23 1.23 21.74
CA MET A 1 -13.25 1.46 20.66
C MET A 1 -13.87 0.97 19.36
N ALA A 2 -14.05 1.87 18.39
CA ALA A 2 -14.76 1.58 17.15
C ALA A 2 -14.01 0.52 16.34
N LYS A 3 -14.70 -0.57 16.01
CA LYS A 3 -14.21 -1.60 15.09
C LYS A 3 -14.00 -0.92 13.74
N LYS A 4 -12.75 -0.53 13.42
CA LYS A 4 -12.40 0.12 12.14
C LYS A 4 -12.91 -0.80 11.03
N LYS A 5 -13.84 -0.26 10.23
CA LYS A 5 -14.58 -0.96 9.20
C LYS A 5 -13.57 -1.43 8.15
N ARG A 6 -13.22 -2.72 8.15
CA ARG A 6 -12.41 -3.35 7.10
C ARG A 6 -13.27 -3.46 5.85
N GLY A 7 -13.35 -2.39 5.08
CA GLY A 7 -14.10 -2.35 3.83
C GLY A 7 -13.41 -1.40 2.90
N GLY A 8 -12.52 -1.93 2.06
CA GLY A 8 -11.73 -1.11 1.13
C GLY A 8 -11.05 -1.89 0.01
N PHE A 9 -10.47 -3.08 0.23
CA PHE A 9 -9.59 -3.72 -0.78
C PHE A 9 -10.22 -4.78 -1.68
N GLY A 10 -11.55 -4.89 -1.73
CA GLY A 10 -12.23 -5.97 -2.48
C GLY A 10 -12.44 -5.69 -3.99
N ARG A 11 -12.00 -4.55 -4.52
CA ARG A 11 -12.31 -4.11 -5.90
C ARG A 11 -11.20 -4.35 -6.92
N PHE A 12 -10.00 -4.74 -6.49
CA PHE A 12 -8.86 -4.97 -7.39
C PHE A 12 -8.64 -6.45 -7.74
N LEU A 13 -9.46 -7.36 -7.20
CA LEU A 13 -9.33 -8.81 -7.40
C LEU A 13 -9.98 -9.31 -8.71
N GLY A 14 -9.73 -8.62 -9.82
CA GLY A 14 -10.30 -8.95 -11.13
C GLY A 14 -9.27 -9.29 -12.22
N ALA A 15 -8.01 -8.92 -12.05
CA ALA A 15 -7.02 -8.98 -13.12
C ALA A 15 -5.75 -9.70 -12.65
N LEU A 16 -5.45 -10.81 -13.31
CA LEU A 16 -4.31 -11.70 -13.07
C LEU A 16 -3.01 -11.18 -13.75
N THR A 17 -2.73 -9.87 -13.84
CA THR A 17 -1.99 -9.34 -15.01
C THR A 17 -0.49 -9.04 -14.86
N GLY A 18 0.07 -9.10 -13.66
CA GLY A 18 1.49 -9.39 -13.48
C GLY A 18 2.45 -8.22 -13.73
N THR A 19 1.96 -6.98 -13.78
CA THR A 19 2.80 -5.78 -13.74
C THR A 19 3.41 -5.58 -12.34
N PRO A 20 4.54 -4.87 -12.21
CA PRO A 20 5.14 -4.56 -10.90
C PRO A 20 4.16 -3.88 -9.95
N TYR A 21 3.39 -2.89 -10.44
CA TYR A 21 2.32 -2.21 -9.70
C TYR A 21 1.30 -3.17 -9.07
N GLU A 22 0.69 -4.06 -9.85
CA GLU A 22 -0.32 -5.00 -9.34
C GLU A 22 0.26 -5.96 -8.30
N ARG A 23 1.53 -6.37 -8.48
CA ARG A 23 2.21 -7.24 -7.51
C ARG A 23 2.39 -6.54 -6.18
N LEU A 24 2.70 -5.24 -6.17
CA LEU A 24 2.82 -4.44 -4.96
C LEU A 24 1.46 -4.30 -4.26
N LEU A 25 0.39 -3.97 -4.97
CA LEU A 25 -0.96 -3.93 -4.39
C LEU A 25 -1.38 -5.27 -3.77
N LYS A 26 -1.06 -6.37 -4.45
CA LYS A 26 -1.34 -7.72 -3.91
C LYS A 26 -0.52 -8.01 -2.65
N GLN A 27 0.71 -7.49 -2.55
CA GLN A 27 1.50 -7.60 -1.32
C GLN A 27 0.87 -6.82 -0.16
N VAL A 28 0.32 -5.63 -0.41
CA VAL A 28 -0.46 -4.87 0.59
C VAL A 28 -1.61 -5.73 1.11
N GLU A 29 -2.46 -6.26 0.21
CA GLU A 29 -3.62 -7.09 0.59
C GLU A 29 -3.21 -8.32 1.39
N LYS A 30 -2.15 -9.00 0.94
CA LYS A 30 -1.61 -10.20 1.60
C LYS A 30 -1.14 -9.89 3.02
N LEU A 31 -0.34 -8.84 3.20
CA LEU A 31 0.18 -8.45 4.52
C LEU A 31 -0.95 -8.06 5.48
N THR A 32 -1.92 -7.29 5.00
CA THR A 32 -3.12 -6.90 5.76
C THR A 32 -3.92 -8.11 6.21
N THR A 33 -4.04 -9.13 5.35
CA THR A 33 -4.74 -10.38 5.67
C THR A 33 -3.94 -11.27 6.64
N GLU A 34 -2.65 -11.48 6.38
CA GLU A 34 -1.76 -12.32 7.19
C GLU A 34 -1.51 -11.76 8.59
N HIS A 35 -1.54 -10.43 8.75
CA HIS A 35 -1.29 -9.74 10.02
C HIS A 35 -2.55 -9.06 10.59
N ALA A 36 -3.74 -9.50 10.17
CA ALA A 36 -5.02 -8.94 10.61
C ALA A 36 -5.28 -9.01 12.14
N SER A 37 -4.47 -9.72 12.92
CA SER A 37 -4.57 -9.80 14.38
C SER A 37 -3.35 -9.22 15.12
N ASP A 38 -2.36 -8.68 14.40
CA ASP A 38 -1.12 -8.18 14.98
C ASP A 38 -0.70 -6.87 14.30
N ASP A 39 -1.31 -5.77 14.74
CA ASP A 39 -1.08 -4.41 14.22
C ASP A 39 0.40 -4.00 14.27
N LYS A 40 1.16 -4.50 15.25
CA LYS A 40 2.58 -4.20 15.39
C LYS A 40 3.39 -4.86 14.28
N LYS A 41 3.09 -6.12 13.93
CA LYS A 41 3.71 -6.80 12.78
C LYS A 41 3.25 -6.19 11.47
N LEU A 42 1.95 -5.93 11.32
CA LEU A 42 1.40 -5.30 10.11
C LEU A 42 2.09 -3.97 9.80
N GLY A 43 2.14 -3.05 10.77
CA GLY A 43 2.79 -1.75 10.56
C GLY A 43 4.28 -1.86 10.22
N ARG A 44 5.01 -2.84 10.77
CA ARG A 44 6.42 -3.09 10.40
C ARG A 44 6.56 -3.65 8.99
N ALA A 45 5.67 -4.55 8.59
CA ALA A 45 5.69 -5.14 7.25
C ALA A 45 5.33 -4.11 6.18
N LEU A 46 4.31 -3.29 6.43
CA LEU A 46 3.92 -2.19 5.55
C LEU A 46 5.04 -1.14 5.39
N SER A 47 5.77 -0.79 6.46
CA SER A 47 6.93 0.10 6.34
C SER A 47 8.01 -0.45 5.43
N LYS A 48 8.29 -1.75 5.49
CA LYS A 48 9.25 -2.37 4.57
C LYS A 48 8.73 -2.38 3.14
N LEU A 49 7.41 -2.48 2.96
CA LEU A 49 6.81 -2.44 1.64
C LEU A 49 6.94 -1.05 1.02
N VAL A 50 6.86 0.04 1.80
CA VAL A 50 7.17 1.40 1.32
C VAL A 50 8.57 1.48 0.73
N ASP A 51 9.58 0.91 1.42
CA ASP A 51 10.96 0.88 0.90
C ASP A 51 11.05 0.13 -0.45
N VAL A 52 10.29 -0.96 -0.60
CA VAL A 52 10.22 -1.74 -1.85
C VAL A 52 9.53 -0.95 -2.97
N VAL A 53 8.47 -0.20 -2.66
CA VAL A 53 7.77 0.66 -3.63
C VAL A 53 8.69 1.77 -4.13
N GLY A 54 9.44 2.42 -3.23
CA GLY A 54 10.45 3.42 -3.60
C GLY A 54 11.53 2.84 -4.51
N THR A 55 12.01 1.63 -4.21
CA THR A 55 12.98 0.93 -5.08
C THR A 55 12.40 0.61 -6.46
N ALA A 56 11.15 0.15 -6.54
CA ALA A 56 10.49 -0.15 -7.80
C ALA A 56 10.33 1.10 -8.68
N TYR A 57 10.06 2.25 -8.07
CA TYR A 57 10.04 3.54 -8.76
C TYR A 57 11.44 3.95 -9.24
N GLU A 58 12.47 3.84 -8.38
CA GLU A 58 13.87 4.13 -8.73
C GLU A 58 14.39 3.25 -9.88
N ASP A 59 13.93 1.99 -9.94
CA ASP A 59 14.25 1.04 -11.00
C ASP A 59 13.39 1.23 -12.27
N GLU A 60 12.55 2.28 -12.32
CA GLU A 60 11.61 2.58 -13.41
C GLU A 60 10.62 1.43 -13.72
N GLU A 61 10.36 0.55 -12.74
CA GLU A 61 9.40 -0.56 -12.87
C GLU A 61 7.93 -0.10 -12.73
N ILE A 62 7.73 1.02 -12.03
CA ILE A 62 6.45 1.71 -11.87
C ILE A 62 6.64 3.20 -12.12
N ASP A 63 5.60 3.87 -12.59
CA ASP A 63 5.61 5.32 -12.74
C ASP A 63 5.23 6.05 -11.43
N GLU A 64 5.24 7.38 -11.48
CA GLU A 64 4.93 8.27 -10.36
C GLU A 64 3.50 8.08 -9.83
N ASP A 65 2.53 7.96 -10.75
CA ASP A 65 1.13 7.76 -10.41
C ASP A 65 0.92 6.39 -9.74
N GLU A 66 1.55 5.34 -10.27
CA GLU A 66 1.52 3.99 -9.70
C GLU A 66 2.21 3.92 -8.34
N HIS A 67 3.34 4.60 -8.15
CA HIS A 67 3.98 4.74 -6.84
C HIS A 67 3.00 5.30 -5.81
N ASP A 68 2.39 6.45 -6.10
CA ASP A 68 1.51 7.14 -5.17
C ASP A 68 0.25 6.32 -4.86
N LEU A 69 -0.35 5.66 -5.86
CA LEU A 69 -1.48 4.75 -5.66
C LEU A 69 -1.14 3.59 -4.70
N VAL A 70 0.07 3.03 -4.79
CA VAL A 70 0.49 1.97 -3.86
C VAL A 70 0.77 2.53 -2.48
N ILE A 71 1.37 3.73 -2.37
CA ILE A 71 1.59 4.38 -1.08
C ILE A 71 0.25 4.65 -0.38
N GLU A 72 -0.74 5.21 -1.07
CA GLU A 72 -2.09 5.41 -0.53
C GLU A 72 -2.72 4.10 -0.03
N ALA A 73 -2.54 3.02 -0.79
CA ALA A 73 -3.02 1.71 -0.40
C ALA A 73 -2.36 1.19 0.90
N ILE A 74 -1.06 1.46 1.07
CA ILE A 74 -0.31 1.15 2.29
C ILE A 74 -0.82 2.01 3.45
N GLU A 75 -1.03 3.31 3.26
CA GLU A 75 -1.54 4.24 4.27
C GLU A 75 -2.92 3.83 4.78
N GLU A 76 -3.85 3.47 3.88
CA GLU A 76 -5.19 3.00 4.24
C GLU A 76 -5.12 1.73 5.11
N SER A 77 -4.19 0.84 4.76
CA SER A 77 -3.95 -0.43 5.43
C SER A 77 -3.15 -0.28 6.74
N ASP A 78 -2.47 0.85 6.97
CA ASP A 78 -1.62 1.03 8.14
C ASP A 78 -2.46 1.17 9.41
N PRO A 79 -2.28 0.25 10.40
CA PRO A 79 -3.02 0.34 11.67
C PRO A 79 -2.68 1.60 12.47
N LYS A 80 -1.53 2.23 12.20
CA LYS A 80 -1.11 3.48 12.83
C LYS A 80 -1.55 4.73 12.07
N GLY A 81 -2.09 4.59 10.86
CA GLY A 81 -2.47 5.72 10.00
C GLY A 81 -1.31 6.68 9.73
N ARG A 82 -0.13 6.12 9.45
CA ARG A 82 1.04 6.92 9.04
C ARG A 82 0.86 7.37 7.60
N SER A 83 1.49 8.49 7.27
CA SER A 83 1.66 8.95 5.90
C SER A 83 3.10 8.77 5.46
N PHE A 84 3.30 8.58 4.16
CA PHE A 84 4.60 8.39 3.52
C PHE A 84 4.77 9.37 2.37
N PRO A 85 6.01 9.65 1.95
CA PRO A 85 6.27 10.55 0.83
C PRO A 85 5.55 10.08 -0.44
N LYS A 86 4.91 11.02 -1.12
CA LYS A 86 4.24 10.88 -2.42
C LYS A 86 4.71 12.01 -3.33
N PHE A 87 4.64 11.82 -4.64
CA PHE A 87 5.12 12.81 -5.60
C PHE A 87 4.05 13.84 -5.98
N ALA A 88 2.78 13.41 -6.05
CA ALA A 88 1.64 14.25 -6.41
C ALA A 88 1.07 15.10 -5.27
N GLU A 89 1.59 15.00 -4.03
CA GLU A 89 1.12 15.80 -2.89
C GLU A 89 1.71 17.22 -2.85
N GLU A 90 1.63 17.94 -3.96
CA GLU A 90 1.81 19.41 -4.02
C GLU A 90 0.59 20.10 -4.64
N ASP A 91 -0.64 19.63 -4.38
CA ASP A 91 -1.87 20.37 -4.75
C ASP A 91 -3.04 20.09 -3.80
N SER A 92 -2.93 20.53 -2.55
CA SER A 92 -4.10 20.80 -1.70
C SER A 92 -4.37 22.31 -1.68
N PHE A 93 -5.17 22.78 -2.66
CA PHE A 93 -5.74 24.13 -2.72
C PHE A 93 -6.86 24.36 -1.69
#